data_AF-A0A8J6BLC3-F1
#
_entry.id   AF-A0A8J6BLC3-F1
#
_cell.length_a   1.000
_cell.length_b   1.000
_cell.length_c   1.000
_cell.angle_alpha   90.00
_cell.angle_beta   90.00
_cell.angle_gamma   90.00
#
_symmetry.space_group_name_H-M   'P 1'
#
loop_
_entity.id
_entity.type
_entity.pdbx_description
1 polymer ?
#
loop_
_entity_poly.entity_id
_entity_poly.type
_entity_poly.pdbx_seq_one_letter_code
_entity_poly.pdbx_strand_id
1 'polypeptide(L)'
;MGRLAIYRIRTLTSVSFQLYYHGEAINVNVHVTNNSSKTVKRVKVSVRQYADICLFSTAQYKCPVAQIEQDDQVAPSSTFCKVYTLTPLLSNNREKRGLALDGKLKHEDTNLASSTIVKEGSSKEVLGILVSYKVKVKLVVSRGGDVAVELPFVLMHPKPPETVTRPLSEFPQTDVPVDTNLIEFDTNFLQDDDIVFEDFARLRLKGLKDDKDDDEAYC
;
A
#
# COMPACT_ATOMS: atom_id res chain seq x y z
N MET A 1 29.73 42.94 9.69
CA MET A 1 28.35 42.51 9.38
C MET A 1 28.41 41.14 8.71
N GLY A 2 28.72 40.09 9.47
CA GLY A 2 28.94 38.75 8.95
C GLY A 2 27.63 38.00 8.81
N ARG A 3 27.10 37.87 7.60
CA ARG A 3 26.03 36.90 7.33
C ARG A 3 26.63 35.51 7.48
N LEU A 4 26.23 34.81 8.54
CA LEU A 4 26.48 33.38 8.71
C LEU A 4 25.88 32.65 7.50
N ALA A 5 26.72 32.34 6.50
CA ALA A 5 26.31 31.55 5.35
C ALA A 5 26.05 30.12 5.85
N ILE A 6 24.81 29.83 6.22
CA ILE A 6 24.39 28.46 6.55
C ILE A 6 24.34 27.69 5.22
N TYR A 7 25.46 27.10 4.83
CA TYR A 7 25.56 26.19 3.70
C TYR A 7 24.70 24.95 3.98
N ARG A 8 23.49 24.87 3.38
CA ARG A 8 22.50 23.82 3.64
C ARG A 8 22.08 23.14 2.35
N ILE A 9 22.05 21.81 2.36
CA ILE A 9 21.45 21.00 1.30
C ILE A 9 19.94 21.07 1.49
N ARG A 10 19.23 21.61 0.49
CA ARG A 10 17.76 21.58 0.44
C ARG A 10 17.35 20.44 -0.48
N THR A 11 16.45 19.59 0.00
CA THR A 11 15.83 18.52 -0.79
C THR A 11 14.34 18.82 -0.86
N LEU A 12 13.82 18.96 -2.06
CA LEU A 12 12.39 18.96 -2.32
C LEU A 12 12.06 17.60 -2.92
N THR A 13 11.07 16.94 -2.34
CA THR A 13 10.56 15.69 -2.86
C THR A 13 9.07 15.84 -3.03
N SER A 14 8.55 15.34 -4.14
CA SER A 14 7.12 15.23 -4.39
C SER A 14 6.80 13.87 -4.98
N VAL A 15 5.56 13.46 -4.79
CA VAL A 15 4.99 12.23 -5.32
C VAL A 15 3.81 12.65 -6.20
N SER A 16 3.62 11.99 -7.35
CA SER A 16 2.62 12.41 -8.35
C SER A 16 1.19 12.40 -7.82
N PHE A 17 0.86 11.44 -6.94
CA PHE A 17 -0.45 11.29 -6.33
C PHE A 17 -0.31 11.11 -4.82
N GLN A 18 -1.38 11.42 -4.07
CA GLN A 18 -1.44 11.08 -2.64
C GLN A 18 -2.00 9.67 -2.41
N LEU A 19 -2.72 9.11 -3.38
CA LEU A 19 -3.29 7.78 -3.37
C LEU A 19 -2.70 6.97 -4.54
N TYR A 20 -2.27 5.76 -4.25
CA TYR A 20 -1.77 4.77 -5.21
C TYR A 20 -2.50 3.46 -5.05
N TYR A 21 -2.61 2.72 -6.15
CA TYR A 21 -3.15 1.37 -6.12
C TYR A 21 -2.05 0.30 -6.03
N HIS A 22 -2.41 -0.86 -5.49
CA HIS A 22 -1.53 -2.03 -5.53
C HIS A 22 -1.13 -2.37 -6.97
N GLY A 23 0.15 -2.64 -7.18
CA GLY A 23 0.71 -2.88 -8.53
C GLY A 23 1.07 -1.61 -9.31
N GLU A 24 0.63 -0.42 -8.86
CA GLU A 24 0.92 0.84 -9.53
C GLU A 24 2.34 1.34 -9.24
N ALA A 25 2.97 1.92 -10.26
CA ALA A 25 4.30 2.51 -10.14
C ALA A 25 4.24 3.91 -9.49
N ILE A 26 5.05 4.11 -8.44
CA ILE A 26 5.16 5.37 -7.72
C ILE A 26 6.33 6.18 -8.28
N ASN A 27 6.01 7.33 -8.87
CA ASN A 27 7.01 8.29 -9.35
C ASN A 27 7.37 9.30 -8.25
N VAL A 28 8.65 9.31 -7.88
CA VAL A 28 9.22 10.16 -6.83
C VAL A 28 10.16 11.17 -7.49
N ASN A 29 9.74 12.43 -7.50
CA ASN A 29 10.59 13.51 -8.00
C ASN A 29 11.53 13.97 -6.89
N VAL A 30 12.84 13.89 -7.15
CA VAL A 30 13.88 14.31 -6.21
C VAL A 30 14.62 15.51 -6.79
N HIS A 31 14.43 16.66 -6.15
CA HIS A 31 15.13 17.90 -6.46
C HIS A 31 16.07 18.27 -5.32
N VAL A 32 17.37 18.32 -5.60
CA VAL A 32 18.43 18.64 -4.64
C VAL A 32 19.06 19.96 -5.03
N THR A 33 19.12 20.90 -4.08
CA THR A 33 19.92 22.12 -4.18
C THR A 33 21.05 22.02 -3.16
N ASN A 34 22.25 21.71 -3.64
CA ASN A 34 23.43 21.55 -2.80
C ASN A 34 24.22 22.86 -2.74
N ASN A 35 23.86 23.74 -1.81
CA ASN A 35 24.66 24.94 -1.52
C ASN A 35 25.81 24.64 -0.55
N SER A 36 26.26 23.39 -0.42
CA SER A 36 27.37 23.04 0.48
C SER A 36 28.67 22.81 -0.27
N SER A 37 29.79 22.77 0.47
CA SER A 37 31.10 22.36 -0.07
C SER A 37 31.27 20.84 -0.16
N LYS A 38 30.27 20.04 0.23
CA LYS A 38 30.32 18.58 0.24
C LYS A 38 29.59 18.00 -0.97
N THR A 39 30.03 16.82 -1.41
CA THR A 39 29.41 16.09 -2.52
C THR A 39 28.39 15.08 -1.99
N VAL A 40 27.20 15.04 -2.58
CA VAL A 40 26.30 13.88 -2.41
C VAL A 40 26.86 12.75 -3.26
N LYS A 41 27.14 11.60 -2.64
CA LYS A 41 27.72 10.44 -3.32
C LYS A 41 26.67 9.55 -3.96
N ARG A 42 25.54 9.38 -3.28
CA ARG A 42 24.49 8.42 -3.65
C ARG A 42 23.13 8.92 -3.22
N VAL A 43 22.11 8.54 -3.97
CA VAL A 43 20.71 8.78 -3.65
C VAL A 43 20.02 7.44 -3.44
N LYS A 44 19.36 7.29 -2.29
CA LYS A 44 18.60 6.10 -1.92
C LYS A 44 17.14 6.47 -1.76
N VAL A 45 16.28 5.85 -2.56
CA VAL A 45 14.83 6.01 -2.49
C VAL A 45 14.23 4.69 -2.00
N SER A 46 13.35 4.75 -1.00
CA SER A 46 12.69 3.56 -0.46
C SER A 46 11.23 3.82 -0.14
N VAL A 47 10.36 2.87 -0.44
CA VAL A 47 8.99 2.82 0.07
C VAL A 47 8.99 1.97 1.33
N ARG A 48 8.43 2.49 2.42
CA ARG A 48 8.40 1.82 3.72
C ARG A 48 6.98 1.66 4.21
N GLN A 49 6.65 0.45 4.63
CA GLN A 49 5.44 0.14 5.38
C GLN A 49 5.74 0.30 6.87
N TYR A 50 4.83 0.96 7.57
CA TYR A 50 4.79 1.08 9.01
C TYR A 50 3.52 0.39 9.50
N ALA A 51 3.67 -0.55 10.42
CA ALA A 51 2.56 -1.24 11.06
C ALA A 51 2.62 -1.00 12.56
N ASP A 52 1.67 -0.23 13.07
CA ASP A 52 1.52 0.09 14.48
C ASP A 52 0.47 -0.82 15.09
N ILE A 53 0.88 -1.70 16.00
CA ILE A 53 -0.02 -2.56 16.77
C ILE A 53 -0.47 -1.78 18.00
N CYS A 54 -1.77 -1.58 18.15
CA CYS A 54 -2.37 -0.77 19.21
C CYS A 54 -3.26 -1.56 20.17
N LEU A 55 -3.32 -2.90 20.05
CA LEU A 55 -4.06 -3.78 20.96
C LEU A 55 -3.11 -4.64 21.80
N PHE A 56 -3.42 -4.78 23.10
CA PHE A 56 -2.72 -5.57 24.13
C PHE A 56 -1.25 -5.22 24.41
N SER A 57 -0.41 -5.06 23.38
CA SER A 57 0.98 -4.63 23.46
C SER A 57 1.28 -3.67 22.31
N THR A 58 1.84 -2.50 22.64
CA THR A 58 2.19 -1.51 21.62
C THR A 58 3.52 -1.85 20.97
N ALA A 59 3.49 -2.12 19.67
CA ALA A 59 4.69 -2.40 18.88
C ALA A 59 4.59 -1.69 17.53
N GLN A 60 5.73 -1.19 17.04
CA GLN A 60 5.84 -0.59 15.72
C GLN A 60 6.80 -1.40 14.86
N TYR A 61 6.30 -1.92 13.74
CA TYR A 61 7.11 -2.56 12.72
C TYR A 61 7.35 -1.60 11.56
N LYS A 62 8.56 -1.68 11.00
CA LYS A 62 8.99 -0.82 9.91
C LYS A 62 9.76 -1.63 8.88
N CYS A 63 9.16 -1.83 7.72
CA CYS A 63 9.73 -2.67 6.68
C CYS A 63 9.81 -1.93 5.33
N PRO A 64 10.99 -1.91 4.68
CA PRO A 64 11.09 -1.42 3.31
C PRO A 64 10.45 -2.42 2.34
N VAL A 65 9.47 -1.96 1.56
CA VAL A 65 8.71 -2.77 0.59
C VAL A 65 9.14 -2.53 -0.86
N ALA A 66 9.87 -1.44 -1.13
CA ALA A 66 10.60 -1.23 -2.38
C ALA A 66 11.80 -0.33 -2.10
N GLN A 67 12.90 -0.54 -2.80
CA GLN A 67 14.10 0.27 -2.62
C GLN A 67 14.92 0.33 -3.90
N ILE A 68 15.42 1.52 -4.21
CA ILE A 68 16.38 1.79 -5.27
C ILE A 68 17.52 2.61 -4.66
N GLU A 69 18.75 2.23 -4.98
CA GLU A 69 19.95 2.96 -4.61
C GLU A 69 20.74 3.22 -5.88
N GLN A 70 21.04 4.49 -6.15
CA GLN A 70 21.81 4.91 -7.34
C GLN A 70 22.98 5.79 -6.92
N ASP A 71 24.10 5.62 -7.63
CA ASP A 71 25.32 6.42 -7.46
C ASP A 71 25.22 7.79 -8.15
N ASP A 72 24.02 8.39 -8.12
CA ASP A 72 23.80 9.74 -8.61
C ASP A 72 24.51 10.74 -7.69
N GLN A 73 25.53 11.41 -8.25
CA GLN A 73 26.33 12.37 -7.51
C GLN A 73 25.80 13.78 -7.70
N VAL A 74 25.83 14.57 -6.62
CA VAL A 74 25.52 16.00 -6.66
C VAL A 74 26.73 16.78 -6.18
N ALA A 75 27.37 17.48 -7.10
CA ALA A 75 28.57 18.26 -6.84
C ALA A 75 28.30 19.41 -5.85
N PRO A 76 29.34 19.93 -5.17
CA PRO A 76 29.24 21.16 -4.39
C PRO A 76 28.66 22.31 -5.21
N SER A 77 27.87 23.17 -4.57
CA SER A 77 27.27 24.37 -5.18
C SER A 77 26.47 24.11 -6.47
N SER A 78 25.80 22.95 -6.57
CA SER A 78 25.05 22.53 -7.77
C SER A 78 23.62 22.08 -7.45
N THR A 79 22.80 21.95 -8.50
CA THR A 79 21.45 21.40 -8.42
C THR A 79 21.35 20.07 -9.16
N PHE A 80 20.43 19.21 -8.72
CA PHE A 80 20.14 17.91 -9.33
C PHE A 80 18.63 17.68 -9.32
N CYS A 81 18.08 17.14 -10.40
CA CYS A 81 16.67 16.80 -10.51
C CYS A 81 16.54 15.47 -11.25
N LYS A 82 15.88 14.49 -10.63
CA LYS A 82 15.62 13.17 -11.24
C LYS A 82 14.35 12.56 -10.68
N VAL A 83 13.63 11.84 -11.53
CA VAL A 83 12.46 11.06 -11.13
C VAL A 83 12.88 9.60 -10.95
N TYR A 84 12.52 9.02 -9.80
CA TYR A 84 12.71 7.60 -9.50
C TYR A 84 11.35 6.90 -9.48
N THR A 85 11.28 5.71 -10.04
CA THR A 85 10.05 4.93 -10.12
C THR A 85 10.18 3.67 -9.27
N LEU A 86 9.26 3.45 -8.32
CA LEU A 86 9.25 2.27 -7.44
C LEU A 86 7.86 1.64 -7.43
N THR A 87 7.79 0.31 -7.47
CA THR A 87 6.51 -0.43 -7.36
C THR A 87 6.54 -1.31 -6.12
N PRO A 88 5.79 -0.98 -5.05
CA PRO A 88 5.72 -1.80 -3.85
C PRO A 88 4.87 -3.05 -4.11
N LEU A 89 5.51 -4.22 -4.18
CA LEU A 89 4.85 -5.50 -4.48
C LEU A 89 5.16 -6.54 -3.40
N LEU A 90 4.16 -7.32 -2.97
CA LEU A 90 4.41 -8.41 -2.03
C LEU A 90 5.34 -9.48 -2.62
N SER A 91 5.27 -9.76 -3.92
CA SER A 91 6.11 -10.76 -4.60
C SER A 91 7.60 -10.58 -4.33
N ASN A 92 8.07 -9.34 -4.22
CA ASN A 92 9.47 -8.97 -3.98
C ASN A 92 9.84 -8.90 -2.48
N ASN A 93 8.93 -9.28 -1.59
CA ASN A 93 9.08 -9.09 -0.14
C ASN A 93 8.56 -10.28 0.68
N ARG A 94 8.25 -11.43 0.07
CA ARG A 94 7.63 -12.59 0.74
C ARG A 94 8.48 -13.19 1.84
N GLU A 95 9.80 -13.06 1.73
CA GLU A 95 10.78 -13.52 2.70
C GLU A 95 10.85 -12.63 3.95
N LYS A 96 10.31 -11.41 3.90
CA LYS A 96 10.38 -10.45 4.99
C LYS A 96 9.32 -10.74 6.05
N ARG A 97 9.76 -10.82 7.30
CA ARG A 97 8.90 -10.90 8.48
C ARG A 97 8.45 -9.49 8.90
N GLY A 98 7.34 -9.40 9.64
CA GLY A 98 6.86 -8.15 10.23
C GLY A 98 6.20 -7.18 9.23
N LEU A 99 5.79 -7.68 8.06
CA LEU A 99 4.94 -6.96 7.12
C LEU A 99 3.47 -7.18 7.45
N ALA A 100 2.68 -6.11 7.39
CA ALA A 100 1.23 -6.19 7.38
C ALA A 100 0.76 -6.57 5.97
N LEU A 101 -0.07 -7.62 5.90
CA LEU A 101 -0.67 -8.15 4.67
C LEU A 101 -2.21 -8.10 4.81
N ASP A 102 -2.92 -8.12 3.69
CA ASP A 102 -4.39 -8.20 3.67
C ASP A 102 -4.94 -9.65 3.69
N GLY A 103 -4.04 -10.62 3.75
CA GLY A 103 -4.33 -12.05 3.72
C GLY A 103 -3.20 -12.90 4.30
N LYS A 104 -3.33 -14.22 4.20
CA LYS A 104 -2.26 -15.14 4.63
C LYS A 104 -1.22 -15.27 3.53
N LEU A 105 0.06 -15.28 3.89
CA LEU A 105 1.18 -15.36 2.95
C LEU A 105 1.10 -16.52 1.94
N LYS A 106 0.41 -17.61 2.31
CA LYS A 106 0.22 -18.80 1.48
C LYS A 106 -0.85 -18.66 0.39
N HIS A 107 -1.68 -17.62 0.42
CA HIS A 107 -2.69 -17.41 -0.62
C HIS A 107 -2.11 -16.61 -1.79
N GLU A 108 -2.54 -16.96 -2.99
CA GLU A 108 -2.07 -16.33 -4.23
C GLU A 108 -2.55 -14.87 -4.35
N ASP A 109 -3.77 -14.59 -3.88
CA ASP A 109 -4.45 -13.29 -3.93
C ASP A 109 -3.98 -12.28 -2.86
N THR A 110 -3.05 -12.67 -1.99
CA THR A 110 -2.59 -11.81 -0.88
C THR A 110 -1.66 -10.71 -1.39
N ASN A 111 -1.88 -9.49 -0.91
CA ASN A 111 -1.07 -8.31 -1.15
C ASN A 111 -0.52 -7.69 0.15
N LEU A 112 0.23 -6.61 0.00
CA LEU A 112 0.57 -5.76 1.12
C LEU A 112 -0.73 -5.14 1.69
N ALA A 113 -0.83 -4.97 3.01
CA ALA A 113 -2.02 -4.36 3.59
C ALA A 113 -2.21 -2.92 3.06
N SER A 114 -3.44 -2.53 2.73
CA SER A 114 -3.77 -1.14 2.38
C SER A 114 -3.58 -0.20 3.57
N SER A 115 -3.40 1.09 3.31
CA SER A 115 -3.29 2.12 4.35
C SER A 115 -4.59 2.17 5.18
N THR A 116 -4.45 2.23 6.51
CA THR A 116 -5.58 2.41 7.42
C THR A 116 -6.04 3.87 7.38
N ILE A 117 -7.32 4.08 7.05
CA ILE A 117 -7.95 5.40 7.07
C ILE A 117 -8.62 5.59 8.43
N VAL A 118 -8.12 6.55 9.22
CA VAL A 118 -8.70 6.89 10.52
C VAL A 118 -9.57 8.13 10.36
N LYS A 119 -10.88 7.98 10.57
CA LYS A 119 -11.80 9.12 10.58
C LYS A 119 -11.57 9.97 11.83
N GLU A 120 -11.60 11.29 11.67
CA GLU A 120 -11.48 12.24 12.78
C GLU A 120 -12.49 11.92 13.90
N GLY A 121 -12.00 11.87 15.14
CA GLY A 121 -12.79 11.46 16.32
C GLY A 121 -12.82 9.96 16.62
N SER A 122 -12.21 9.10 15.79
CA SER A 122 -12.15 7.65 16.06
C SER A 122 -10.99 7.30 17.00
N SER A 123 -11.22 6.41 17.97
CA SER A 123 -10.15 5.89 18.83
C SER A 123 -9.25 4.94 18.04
N LYS A 124 -7.94 5.26 17.98
CA LYS A 124 -6.95 4.44 17.27
C LYS A 124 -6.75 3.06 17.90
N GLU A 125 -6.99 2.94 19.20
CA GLU A 125 -6.82 1.70 19.95
C GLU A 125 -7.80 0.60 19.51
N VAL A 126 -8.96 0.99 18.97
CA VAL A 126 -10.00 0.06 18.50
C VAL A 126 -9.64 -0.60 17.16
N LEU A 127 -8.69 -0.03 16.40
CA LEU A 127 -8.41 -0.44 15.01
C LEU A 127 -7.41 -1.59 14.89
N GLY A 128 -6.87 -2.12 16.00
CA GLY A 128 -5.94 -3.23 15.98
C GLY A 128 -4.57 -2.87 15.45
N ILE A 129 -4.39 -2.96 14.12
CA ILE A 129 -3.13 -2.70 13.43
C ILE A 129 -3.34 -1.54 12.47
N LEU A 130 -2.62 -0.44 12.68
CA LEU A 130 -2.64 0.71 11.78
C LEU A 130 -1.48 0.61 10.80
N VAL A 131 -1.81 0.56 9.52
CA VAL A 131 -0.84 0.47 8.43
C VAL A 131 -0.71 1.83 7.75
N SER A 132 0.52 2.32 7.59
CA SER A 132 0.82 3.52 6.83
C SER A 132 2.06 3.37 5.97
N TYR A 133 2.14 4.13 4.88
CA TYR A 133 3.26 4.09 3.96
C TYR A 133 3.94 5.44 3.83
N LYS A 134 5.26 5.41 3.68
CA LYS A 134 6.06 6.59 3.37
C LYS A 134 7.10 6.30 2.31
N VAL A 135 7.25 7.22 1.37
CA VAL A 135 8.45 7.31 0.54
C VAL A 135 9.52 8.00 1.37
N LYS A 136 10.71 7.41 1.44
CA LYS A 136 11.89 7.99 2.06
C LYS A 136 12.98 8.19 1.02
N VAL A 137 13.43 9.43 0.85
CA VAL A 137 14.60 9.77 0.06
C VAL A 137 15.74 10.09 1.01
N LYS A 138 16.90 9.45 0.81
CA LYS A 138 18.10 9.60 1.63
C LYS A 138 19.30 9.91 0.73
N LEU A 139 19.92 11.07 0.96
CA LEU A 139 21.15 11.51 0.31
C LEU A 139 22.34 11.14 1.19
N VAL A 140 23.28 10.38 0.62
CA VAL A 140 24.52 9.99 1.30
C VAL A 140 25.59 11.03 0.99
N VAL A 141 26.01 11.80 1.99
CA VAL A 141 26.93 12.94 1.80
C VAL A 141 28.37 12.54 2.12
N SER A 142 29.33 12.97 1.31
CA SER A 142 30.75 12.68 1.52
C SER A 142 31.25 13.27 2.85
N ARG A 143 31.80 12.42 3.73
CA ARG A 143 32.40 12.85 5.02
C ARG A 143 31.48 13.80 5.80
N GLY A 144 30.18 13.47 5.82
CA GLY A 144 29.11 14.22 6.47
C GLY A 144 27.98 13.27 6.86
N GLY A 145 26.99 13.78 7.60
CA GLY A 145 25.78 13.03 7.92
C GLY A 145 24.85 12.89 6.71
N ASP A 146 24.04 11.84 6.70
CA ASP A 146 23.04 11.64 5.65
C ASP A 146 21.87 12.61 5.82
N VAL A 147 21.35 13.10 4.71
CA VAL A 147 20.13 13.94 4.69
C VAL A 147 18.97 13.07 4.23
N ALA A 148 17.86 13.07 4.94
CA ALA A 148 16.68 12.31 4.53
C ALA A 148 15.40 13.11 4.67
N VAL A 149 14.45 12.84 3.78
CA VAL A 149 13.08 13.35 3.79
C VAL A 149 12.12 12.18 3.63
N GLU A 150 10.99 12.24 4.33
CA GLU A 150 9.92 11.25 4.24
C GLU A 150 8.62 11.94 3.82
N LEU A 151 7.89 11.32 2.89
CA LEU A 151 6.58 11.78 2.42
C LEU A 151 5.55 10.66 2.60
N PRO A 152 4.44 10.91 3.31
CA PRO A 152 3.37 9.94 3.42
C PRO A 152 2.56 9.82 2.12
N PHE A 153 2.00 8.64 1.87
CA PHE A 153 1.00 8.40 0.83
C PHE A 153 0.05 7.28 1.27
N VAL A 154 -1.06 7.14 0.55
CA VAL A 154 -2.11 6.15 0.78
C VAL A 154 -2.01 5.05 -0.28
N LEU A 155 -1.94 3.78 0.14
CA LEU A 155 -1.93 2.61 -0.75
C LEU A 155 -3.26 1.86 -0.61
N MET A 156 -3.99 1.61 -1.69
CA MET A 156 -5.31 0.97 -1.65
C MET A 156 -5.51 -0.03 -2.80
N HIS A 157 -6.62 -0.77 -2.75
CA HIS A 157 -7.11 -1.52 -3.91
C HIS A 157 -7.81 -0.59 -4.90
N PRO A 158 -7.76 -0.89 -6.21
CA PRO A 158 -8.52 -0.15 -7.22
C PRO A 158 -10.02 -0.17 -6.90
N LYS A 159 -10.72 0.90 -7.26
CA LYS A 159 -12.18 0.96 -7.11
C LYS A 159 -12.80 -0.18 -7.93
N PRO A 160 -13.73 -0.97 -7.35
CA PRO A 160 -14.49 -1.93 -8.12
C PRO A 160 -15.16 -1.24 -9.32
N PRO A 161 -15.26 -1.90 -10.48
CA PRO A 161 -16.01 -1.36 -11.62
C PRO A 161 -17.45 -1.07 -11.17
N GLU A 162 -17.98 0.08 -11.59
CA GLU A 162 -19.35 0.47 -11.25
C GLU A 162 -20.32 -0.53 -11.89
N THR A 163 -21.00 -1.32 -11.08
CA THR A 163 -22.12 -2.13 -11.54
C THR A 163 -23.22 -1.18 -11.96
N VAL A 164 -23.53 -1.16 -13.26
CA VAL A 164 -24.67 -0.44 -13.80
C VAL A 164 -25.90 -0.86 -12.99
N THR A 165 -26.46 0.11 -12.28
CA THR A 165 -27.60 -0.09 -11.39
C THR A 165 -28.75 -0.61 -12.25
N ARG A 166 -29.22 -1.85 -11.99
CA ARG A 166 -30.47 -2.36 -12.57
C ARG A 166 -31.57 -1.32 -12.26
N PRO A 167 -32.38 -0.86 -13.25
CA PRO A 167 -33.40 0.13 -12.99
C PRO A 167 -34.40 -0.39 -11.95
N LEU A 168 -34.79 0.48 -11.00
CA LEU A 168 -35.81 0.20 -10.01
C LEU A 168 -37.08 -0.29 -10.72
N SER A 169 -37.54 -1.49 -10.37
CA SER A 169 -38.88 -1.96 -10.69
C SER A 169 -39.91 -1.06 -10.00
N GLU A 170 -40.64 -0.26 -10.78
CA GLU A 170 -41.89 0.37 -10.33
C GLU A 170 -42.88 -0.73 -9.95
N PHE A 171 -43.37 -0.70 -8.71
CA PHE A 171 -44.41 -1.62 -8.23
C PHE A 171 -45.77 -1.22 -8.82
N PRO A 172 -46.49 -2.08 -9.57
CA PRO A 172 -47.89 -1.84 -9.87
C PRO A 172 -48.73 -2.14 -8.62
N GLN A 173 -49.53 -1.16 -8.19
CA GLN A 173 -50.59 -1.37 -7.20
C GLN A 173 -51.71 -2.18 -7.85
N THR A 174 -51.94 -3.42 -7.38
CA THR A 174 -53.21 -4.11 -7.60
C THR A 174 -53.64 -4.86 -6.35
N ASP A 175 -54.78 -4.44 -5.80
CA ASP A 175 -55.52 -5.09 -4.73
C ASP A 175 -56.06 -6.46 -5.19
N VAL A 176 -55.50 -7.57 -4.68
CA VAL A 176 -56.11 -8.92 -4.73
C VAL A 176 -55.71 -9.74 -3.49
N PRO A 177 -56.56 -10.68 -3.01
CA PRO A 177 -56.39 -11.34 -1.72
C PRO A 177 -55.22 -12.33 -1.73
N VAL A 178 -54.47 -12.31 -0.63
CA VAL A 178 -53.25 -13.10 -0.41
C VAL A 178 -53.57 -14.60 -0.31
N ASP A 179 -53.23 -15.35 -1.37
CA ASP A 179 -53.18 -16.81 -1.32
C ASP A 179 -51.73 -17.29 -1.06
N THR A 180 -51.58 -18.35 -0.28
CA THR A 180 -50.42 -18.64 0.56
C THR A 180 -49.25 -19.34 -0.17
N ASN A 181 -48.87 -18.90 -1.37
CA ASN A 181 -47.71 -19.40 -2.11
C ASN A 181 -46.91 -18.27 -2.77
N LEU A 182 -46.14 -17.51 -1.98
CA LEU A 182 -45.27 -16.42 -2.48
C LEU A 182 -43.87 -16.90 -2.88
N ILE A 183 -43.78 -17.89 -3.77
CA ILE A 183 -42.59 -18.06 -4.62
C ILE A 183 -43.07 -18.39 -6.04
N GLU A 184 -43.58 -17.38 -6.74
CA GLU A 184 -43.58 -17.39 -8.20
C GLU A 184 -42.23 -16.86 -8.66
N PHE A 185 -41.43 -17.71 -9.30
CA PHE A 185 -40.27 -17.28 -10.05
C PHE A 185 -40.76 -16.60 -11.33
N ASP A 186 -40.80 -15.27 -11.32
CA ASP A 186 -40.97 -14.47 -12.53
C ASP A 186 -39.83 -14.81 -13.51
N THR A 187 -40.15 -15.63 -14.50
CA THR A 187 -39.24 -16.16 -15.51
C THR A 187 -38.90 -15.16 -16.62
N ASN A 188 -39.29 -13.89 -16.48
CA ASN A 188 -39.11 -12.85 -17.51
C ASN A 188 -38.01 -11.81 -17.21
N PHE A 189 -37.11 -12.08 -16.25
CA PHE A 189 -35.89 -11.27 -16.03
C PHE A 189 -34.58 -12.02 -16.27
N LEU A 190 -34.60 -13.14 -16.99
CA LEU A 190 -33.40 -13.86 -17.39
C LEU A 190 -32.63 -13.04 -18.43
N GLN A 191 -31.79 -12.12 -17.96
CA GLN A 191 -30.42 -12.12 -18.47
C GLN A 191 -29.85 -13.48 -18.06
N ASP A 192 -29.38 -14.25 -19.05
CA ASP A 192 -28.66 -15.53 -18.88
C ASP A 192 -27.36 -15.32 -18.09
N ASP A 193 -27.48 -14.95 -16.81
CA ASP A 193 -26.38 -14.98 -15.85
C ASP A 193 -26.32 -16.43 -15.32
N ASP A 194 -25.70 -17.32 -16.09
CA ASP A 194 -25.42 -18.69 -15.65
C ASP A 194 -24.60 -18.64 -14.35
N ILE A 195 -25.21 -19.07 -13.24
CA ILE A 195 -24.54 -19.09 -11.93
C ILE A 195 -23.46 -20.17 -11.96
N VAL A 196 -22.20 -19.74 -11.97
CA VAL A 196 -21.04 -20.63 -11.84
C VAL A 196 -20.73 -20.83 -10.36
N PHE A 197 -20.77 -22.08 -9.91
CA PHE A 197 -20.34 -22.45 -8.56
C PHE A 197 -18.82 -22.65 -8.53
N GLU A 198 -18.15 -21.90 -7.68
CA GLU A 198 -16.72 -22.04 -7.38
C GLU A 198 -16.54 -22.29 -5.88
N ASP A 199 -15.42 -22.91 -5.51
CA ASP A 199 -15.09 -23.15 -4.10
C ASP A 199 -14.72 -21.82 -3.41
N PHE A 200 -15.15 -21.66 -2.15
CA PHE A 200 -14.76 -20.53 -1.32
C PHE A 200 -13.29 -20.61 -0.86
N ALA A 201 -12.69 -21.81 -0.94
CA ALA A 201 -11.29 -22.01 -0.60
C ALA A 201 -10.36 -21.22 -1.55
N ARG A 202 -9.65 -20.24 -0.99
CA ARG A 202 -8.66 -19.45 -1.73
C ARG A 202 -7.51 -20.32 -2.23
N LEU A 203 -7.12 -20.09 -3.48
CA LEU A 203 -5.98 -20.75 -4.12
C LEU A 203 -4.69 -20.54 -3.32
N ARG A 204 -3.98 -21.65 -3.07
CA ARG A 204 -2.65 -21.63 -2.46
C ARG A 204 -1.62 -21.24 -3.51
N LEU A 205 -0.65 -20.46 -3.08
CA LEU A 205 0.50 -20.14 -3.89
C LEU A 205 1.33 -21.40 -4.18
N LYS A 206 1.62 -21.65 -5.45
CA LYS A 206 2.46 -22.76 -5.88
C LYS A 206 3.92 -22.56 -5.41
N GLY A 207 4.52 -23.59 -4.80
CA GLY A 207 5.95 -23.65 -4.50
C GLY A 207 6.39 -23.31 -3.07
N LEU A 208 5.46 -23.02 -2.15
CA LEU A 208 5.77 -23.06 -0.71
C LEU A 208 5.67 -24.51 -0.24
N LYS A 209 6.80 -25.14 0.13
CA LYS A 209 6.77 -26.38 0.92
C LYS A 209 6.21 -26.02 2.29
N ASP A 210 5.03 -26.54 2.62
CA ASP A 210 4.48 -26.48 3.97
C ASP A 210 5.30 -27.44 4.84
N ASP A 211 6.28 -26.93 5.60
CA ASP A 211 7.01 -27.73 6.59
C ASP A 211 6.24 -27.85 7.93
N LYS A 212 4.91 -27.63 7.95
CA LYS A 212 4.09 -27.74 9.17
C LYS A 212 2.64 -28.12 8.86
N ASP A 213 2.42 -29.37 8.46
CA ASP A 213 1.13 -30.05 8.59
C ASP A 213 1.35 -31.47 9.14
N ASP A 214 2.26 -31.63 10.12
CA ASP A 214 2.45 -32.87 10.89
C ASP A 214 2.47 -32.51 12.39
N ASP A 215 1.30 -32.24 12.97
CA ASP A 215 1.06 -32.34 14.43
C ASP A 215 -0.46 -32.51 14.67
N GLU A 216 -1.05 -33.50 14.00
CA GLU A 216 -2.36 -34.04 14.36
C GLU A 216 -2.35 -35.56 14.18
N ALA A 217 -1.43 -36.23 14.88
CA ALA A 217 -1.55 -37.65 15.19
C ALA A 217 -0.70 -37.99 16.42
N TYR A 218 -1.34 -38.67 17.37
CA TYR A 218 -0.83 -39.33 18.58
C TYR A 218 -1.00 -38.59 19.93
N CYS A 219 -2.04 -39.09 20.61
CA CYS A 219 -2.40 -39.08 22.04
C CYS A 219 -3.26 -37.92 22.56
#